data_AF-Q114T5-F1
#
_entry.id   AF-Q114T5-F1
#
_cell.length_a   1.000
_cell.length_b   1.000
_cell.length_c   1.000
_cell.angle_alpha   90.00
_cell.angle_beta   90.00
_cell.angle_gamma   90.00
#
_symmetry.space_group_name_H-M   'P 1'
#
loop_
_entity.id
_entity.type
_entity.pdbx_description
1 polymer ?
#
loop_
_entity_poly.entity_id
_entity_poly.type
_entity_poly.pdbx_seq_one_letter_code
_entity_poly.pdbx_strand_id
1 'polypeptide(L)'
;MGNISDLEANISQMQQLLNAAQNDIQKKTFEEIINRLSQELEKEKSKLNYSKVKTIEVDKPLEGKVKKKIIQLGKHESKKNQNLKLKCDSKIEEKSQLETEEILYNNEEESLPPKQDYLFHGLGVLYGRIVKRYEDNDNYYNAIIDDKTYQLIIINPRVRHFMKVDYNPEKNRYLTVYPNIVHYPQPRGGRKEPKVSFTIIAANDFPTLDLEPNEFRLFGLWQFIAVSRCPVISIHRNRKNDGSDRVSVIKERFKNNDKLHKNLTRANHVPLLWRDSPVKPFKFNPRFDKDKQGDRYFCKIKAKFLAYRGVWGFQELLVEPTLDIPKFYKPIKIAFS
;
A
#
# COMPACT_ATOMS: atom_id res chain seq x y z
N MET A 1 12.25 -26.06 13.04
CA MET A 1 10.96 -26.74 13.39
C MET A 1 10.12 -25.77 14.22
N GLY A 2 9.49 -24.76 13.61
CA GLY A 2 8.73 -23.72 14.35
C GLY A 2 7.20 -23.84 14.25
N ASN A 3 6.70 -24.06 13.03
CA ASN A 3 5.28 -23.85 12.67
C ASN A 3 4.21 -24.42 13.62
N ILE A 4 4.35 -25.67 14.09
CA ILE A 4 3.25 -26.35 14.79
C ILE A 4 3.03 -25.76 16.19
N SER A 5 4.10 -25.49 16.94
CA SER A 5 3.99 -24.92 18.30
C SER A 5 3.43 -23.50 18.26
N ASP A 6 3.81 -22.72 17.25
CA ASP A 6 3.33 -21.35 17.06
C ASP A 6 1.85 -21.32 16.66
N LEU A 7 1.41 -22.25 15.81
CA LEU A 7 -0.01 -22.42 15.45
C LEU A 7 -0.86 -22.84 16.66
N GLU A 8 -0.39 -23.77 17.50
CA GLU A 8 -1.11 -24.18 18.71
C GLU A 8 -1.23 -23.04 19.74
N ALA A 9 -0.17 -22.25 19.92
CA ALA A 9 -0.20 -21.05 20.75
C ALA A 9 -1.20 -19.99 20.22
N ASN A 10 -1.20 -19.74 18.91
CA ASN A 10 -2.11 -18.78 18.27
C ASN A 10 -3.58 -19.22 18.37
N ILE A 11 -3.89 -20.52 18.20
CA ILE A 11 -5.24 -21.06 18.40
C ILE A 11 -5.68 -20.85 19.85
N SER A 12 -4.83 -21.15 20.83
CA SER A 12 -5.13 -20.94 22.25
C SER A 12 -5.39 -19.46 22.58
N GLN A 13 -4.63 -18.54 21.98
CA GLN A 13 -4.84 -17.10 22.16
C GLN A 13 -6.17 -16.63 21.55
N MET A 14 -6.53 -17.13 20.36
CA MET A 14 -7.81 -16.77 19.72
C MET A 14 -9.02 -17.34 20.47
N GLN A 15 -8.90 -18.53 21.08
CA GLN A 15 -9.92 -19.09 21.97
C GLN A 15 -10.12 -18.23 23.23
N GLN A 16 -9.06 -17.65 23.80
CA GLN A 16 -9.18 -16.70 24.91
C GLN A 16 -9.91 -15.42 24.50
N LEU A 17 -9.63 -14.90 23.29
CA LEU A 17 -10.31 -13.72 22.74
C LEU A 17 -11.79 -13.99 22.41
N LEU A 18 -12.12 -15.18 21.90
CA LEU A 18 -13.49 -15.62 21.68
C LEU A 18 -14.29 -15.63 22.99
N ASN A 19 -13.72 -16.20 24.06
CA ASN A 19 -14.35 -16.24 25.38
C ASN A 19 -14.51 -14.86 26.04
N ALA A 20 -13.68 -13.88 25.65
CA ALA A 20 -13.77 -12.50 26.12
C ALA A 20 -14.69 -11.61 25.25
N ALA A 21 -15.13 -12.09 24.09
CA ALA A 21 -15.89 -11.29 23.12
C ALA A 21 -17.35 -11.07 23.55
N GLN A 22 -17.74 -9.80 23.67
CA GLN A 22 -19.11 -9.41 24.05
C GLN A 22 -20.04 -9.21 22.84
N ASN A 23 -19.48 -9.00 21.64
CA ASN A 23 -20.23 -8.71 20.41
C ASN A 23 -20.25 -9.95 19.48
N ASP A 24 -21.42 -10.30 18.94
CA ASP A 24 -21.59 -11.49 18.10
C ASP A 24 -20.85 -11.41 16.76
N ILE A 25 -20.60 -10.19 16.23
CA ILE A 25 -19.73 -9.99 15.06
C ILE A 25 -18.29 -10.37 15.41
N GLN A 26 -17.82 -9.99 16.60
CA GLN A 26 -16.47 -10.35 17.07
C GLN A 26 -16.33 -11.85 17.29
N LYS A 27 -17.33 -12.50 17.90
CA LYS A 27 -17.35 -13.96 18.07
C LYS A 27 -17.22 -14.68 16.73
N LYS A 28 -18.05 -14.34 15.74
CA LYS A 28 -17.96 -14.89 14.38
C LYS A 28 -16.58 -14.70 13.75
N THR A 29 -15.98 -13.51 13.86
CA THR A 29 -14.63 -13.29 13.32
C THR A 29 -13.55 -14.12 14.03
N PHE A 30 -13.66 -14.35 15.35
CA PHE A 30 -12.72 -15.22 16.06
C PHE A 30 -12.95 -16.71 15.75
N GLU A 31 -14.19 -17.15 15.60
CA GLU A 31 -14.55 -18.51 15.15
C GLU A 31 -13.99 -18.82 13.75
N GLU A 32 -14.14 -17.90 12.80
CA GLU A 32 -13.55 -18.01 11.45
C GLU A 32 -12.02 -18.12 11.49
N ILE A 33 -11.36 -17.32 12.32
CA ILE A 33 -9.90 -17.35 12.50
C ILE A 33 -9.45 -18.68 13.14
N ILE A 34 -10.14 -19.16 14.18
CA ILE A 34 -9.83 -20.44 14.84
C ILE A 34 -9.98 -21.60 13.86
N ASN A 35 -11.06 -21.63 13.08
CA ASN A 35 -11.30 -22.66 12.06
C ASN A 35 -10.20 -22.67 10.99
N ARG A 36 -9.78 -21.50 10.50
CA ARG A 36 -8.68 -21.38 9.54
C ARG A 36 -7.36 -21.88 10.10
N LEU A 37 -6.98 -21.43 11.30
CA LEU A 37 -5.73 -21.85 11.95
C LEU A 37 -5.71 -23.36 12.23
N SER A 38 -6.87 -23.95 12.57
CA SER A 38 -7.01 -25.38 12.82
C SER A 38 -6.77 -26.20 11.53
N GLN A 39 -7.31 -25.75 10.39
CA GLN A 39 -7.03 -26.36 9.08
C GLN A 39 -5.56 -26.23 8.66
N GLU A 40 -4.90 -25.10 8.97
CA GLU A 40 -3.47 -24.91 8.73
C GLU A 40 -2.62 -25.84 9.62
N LEU A 41 -3.01 -26.04 10.88
CA LEU A 41 -2.40 -26.99 11.82
C LEU A 41 -2.48 -28.45 11.32
N GLU A 42 -3.64 -28.89 10.83
CA GLU A 42 -3.82 -30.24 10.27
C GLU A 42 -2.97 -30.46 9.00
N LYS A 43 -2.86 -29.43 8.15
CA LYS A 43 -1.97 -29.45 6.96
C LYS A 43 -0.50 -29.55 7.34
N GLU A 44 -0.05 -28.92 8.43
CA GLU A 44 1.33 -29.06 8.91
C GLU A 44 1.59 -30.41 9.60
N LYS A 45 0.63 -30.91 10.40
CA LYS A 45 0.73 -32.24 11.05
C LYS A 45 0.74 -33.39 10.05
N SER A 46 -0.07 -33.32 8.98
CA SER A 46 -0.10 -34.34 7.92
C SER A 46 1.21 -34.39 7.11
N LYS A 47 1.84 -33.24 6.81
CA LYS A 47 3.19 -33.18 6.20
C LYS A 47 4.24 -33.90 7.05
N LEU A 48 4.18 -33.75 8.37
CA LEU A 48 5.12 -34.41 9.30
C LEU A 48 4.96 -35.94 9.27
N ASN A 49 3.73 -36.44 9.23
CA ASN A 49 3.46 -37.88 9.19
C ASN A 49 3.92 -38.52 7.87
N TYR A 50 3.77 -37.83 6.73
CA TYR A 50 4.23 -38.35 5.43
C TYR A 50 5.76 -38.46 5.33
N SER A 51 6.49 -37.57 6.02
CA SER A 51 7.95 -37.62 6.12
C SER A 51 8.45 -38.83 6.93
N LYS A 52 7.67 -39.28 7.93
CA LYS A 52 8.07 -40.33 8.87
C LYS A 52 7.99 -41.76 8.33
N VAL A 53 7.32 -41.97 7.19
CA VAL A 53 7.14 -43.29 6.56
C VAL A 53 8.29 -43.64 5.59
N LYS A 54 9.08 -42.65 5.15
CA LYS A 54 10.19 -42.85 4.18
C LYS A 54 11.56 -43.16 4.79
N THR A 55 11.63 -43.45 6.10
CA THR A 55 12.90 -43.59 6.82
C THR A 55 12.96 -44.79 7.76
N ILE A 56 12.54 -45.98 7.27
CA ILE A 56 12.87 -47.26 7.90
C ILE A 56 13.23 -48.28 6.83
N GLU A 57 14.52 -48.38 6.51
CA GLU A 57 15.16 -49.61 6.02
C GLU A 57 16.62 -49.59 6.48
N VAL A 58 17.00 -50.55 7.35
CA VAL A 58 18.38 -51.05 7.62
C VAL A 58 19.36 -50.01 8.29
N ASP A 59 20.06 -50.24 9.41
CA ASP A 59 20.36 -51.45 10.20
C ASP A 59 20.54 -51.18 11.74
N LYS A 60 20.72 -52.23 12.54
CA LYS A 60 20.92 -52.22 14.02
C LYS A 60 22.43 -52.19 14.46
N PRO A 61 22.80 -52.30 15.77
CA PRO A 61 22.54 -51.39 16.91
C PRO A 61 23.82 -51.12 17.77
N LEU A 62 23.74 -50.28 18.83
CA LEU A 62 24.56 -50.44 20.06
C LEU A 62 23.97 -49.66 21.25
N GLU A 63 24.44 -49.96 22.46
CA GLU A 63 23.73 -49.78 23.75
C GLU A 63 23.92 -48.41 24.44
N GLY A 64 23.01 -48.01 25.37
CA GLY A 64 23.16 -46.69 26.05
C GLY A 64 22.14 -46.27 27.14
N LYS A 65 21.89 -47.13 28.13
CA LYS A 65 21.29 -46.89 29.48
C LYS A 65 20.97 -45.42 29.97
N VAL A 66 19.72 -45.25 30.49
CA VAL A 66 19.36 -44.88 31.91
C VAL A 66 18.88 -43.45 32.34
N LYS A 67 17.69 -43.43 33.00
CA LYS A 67 17.08 -42.47 34.01
C LYS A 67 16.74 -41.01 33.58
N LYS A 68 15.82 -40.24 34.21
CA LYS A 68 14.57 -40.35 35.05
C LYS A 68 14.42 -39.02 35.85
N LYS A 69 13.17 -38.66 36.24
CA LYS A 69 12.67 -37.49 37.07
C LYS A 69 12.17 -36.30 36.21
N ILE A 70 10.93 -35.79 36.26
CA ILE A 70 9.80 -35.72 37.23
C ILE A 70 9.97 -34.62 38.33
N ILE A 71 8.84 -33.95 38.67
CA ILE A 71 8.55 -33.01 39.80
C ILE A 71 8.75 -31.51 39.46
N GLN A 72 7.88 -30.54 39.84
CA GLN A 72 6.41 -30.44 39.98
C GLN A 72 6.02 -28.97 40.31
N LEU A 73 4.73 -28.64 40.14
CA LEU A 73 3.88 -27.55 40.69
C LEU A 73 4.49 -26.38 41.52
N GLY A 74 3.90 -25.19 41.31
CA GLY A 74 3.80 -24.11 42.31
C GLY A 74 2.75 -23.04 41.94
N LYS A 75 1.60 -23.01 42.61
CA LYS A 75 0.55 -21.97 42.46
C LYS A 75 0.87 -20.73 43.32
N HIS A 76 0.31 -19.56 42.99
CA HIS A 76 -0.37 -18.73 44.00
C HIS A 76 -1.39 -17.72 43.40
N GLU A 77 -2.48 -17.50 44.14
CA GLU A 77 -3.53 -16.50 43.91
C GLU A 77 -3.14 -15.16 44.60
N SER A 78 -3.78 -13.98 44.50
CA SER A 78 -5.23 -13.66 44.44
C SER A 78 -5.51 -12.13 44.37
N LYS A 79 -6.77 -11.73 44.04
CA LYS A 79 -7.52 -10.51 44.50
C LYS A 79 -7.04 -9.10 44.01
N LYS A 80 -7.87 -8.09 43.69
CA LYS A 80 -9.14 -7.60 44.33
C LYS A 80 -9.79 -6.42 43.53
N ASN A 81 -11.11 -6.20 43.68
CA ASN A 81 -11.87 -4.90 43.60
C ASN A 81 -11.97 -4.14 42.22
N GLN A 82 -13.01 -3.33 41.89
CA GLN A 82 -14.28 -2.95 42.56
C GLN A 82 -15.37 -2.40 41.58
N ASN A 83 -16.64 -2.57 41.94
CA ASN A 83 -17.91 -1.91 41.54
C ASN A 83 -17.93 -0.65 40.63
N LEU A 84 -18.92 -0.56 39.71
CA LEU A 84 -20.17 0.21 39.93
C LEU A 84 -21.27 -0.04 38.86
N LYS A 85 -22.48 0.45 39.15
CA LYS A 85 -23.80 0.08 38.59
C LYS A 85 -24.40 1.26 37.82
N LEU A 86 -25.23 1.03 36.79
CA LEU A 86 -26.60 1.58 36.67
C LEU A 86 -27.33 1.12 35.38
N LYS A 87 -28.66 1.08 35.45
CA LYS A 87 -29.61 0.72 34.36
C LYS A 87 -30.26 1.97 33.77
N CYS A 88 -30.81 1.89 32.56
CA CYS A 88 -32.23 2.17 32.33
C CYS A 88 -32.71 1.66 30.95
N ASP A 89 -33.99 1.31 30.86
CA ASP A 89 -34.59 0.55 29.74
C ASP A 89 -35.60 1.39 28.90
N SER A 90 -35.63 1.10 27.60
CA SER A 90 -36.75 1.11 26.61
C SER A 90 -38.04 1.95 26.78
N LYS A 91 -38.46 2.60 25.67
CA LYS A 91 -39.74 2.45 24.88
C LYS A 91 -39.96 3.73 24.03
N ILE A 92 -40.08 3.70 22.69
CA ILE A 92 -41.19 3.22 21.82
C ILE A 92 -42.53 3.94 22.07
N GLU A 93 -42.98 4.76 21.10
CA GLU A 93 -44.31 4.71 20.49
C GLU A 93 -44.41 5.61 19.22
N GLU A 94 -45.58 5.65 18.56
CA GLU A 94 -45.72 5.59 17.08
C GLU A 94 -46.78 6.57 16.50
N LYS A 95 -47.01 6.53 15.17
CA LYS A 95 -48.03 7.25 14.33
C LYS A 95 -47.67 8.72 13.98
N SER A 96 -48.02 9.31 12.82
CA SER A 96 -48.53 8.88 11.49
C SER A 96 -48.27 10.06 10.48
N GLN A 97 -48.68 10.12 9.21
CA GLN A 97 -49.60 9.31 8.37
C GLN A 97 -49.25 9.40 6.85
N LEU A 98 -49.97 8.59 6.05
CA LEU A 98 -50.04 8.48 4.58
C LEU A 98 -50.38 9.76 3.79
N GLU A 99 -49.81 9.86 2.58
CA GLU A 99 -50.56 10.14 1.34
C GLU A 99 -49.78 9.57 0.12
N THR A 100 -50.49 9.19 -0.95
CA THR A 100 -49.94 8.39 -2.07
C THR A 100 -50.29 9.03 -3.40
N GLU A 101 -49.30 9.37 -4.21
CA GLU A 101 -49.48 9.69 -5.63
C GLU A 101 -48.59 8.77 -6.48
N GLU A 102 -49.22 7.98 -7.34
CA GLU A 102 -48.55 7.09 -8.28
C GLU A 102 -47.99 7.89 -9.45
N ILE A 103 -46.66 7.90 -9.61
CA ILE A 103 -46.03 8.37 -10.84
C ILE A 103 -45.28 7.22 -11.50
N LEU A 104 -45.86 6.68 -12.57
CA LEU A 104 -45.21 5.76 -13.49
C LEU A 104 -44.00 6.46 -14.14
N TYR A 105 -42.81 6.12 -13.68
CA TYR A 105 -41.58 6.31 -14.44
C TYR A 105 -41.03 4.95 -14.85
N ASN A 106 -40.79 4.79 -16.15
CA ASN A 106 -40.15 3.60 -16.71
C ASN A 106 -38.72 3.48 -16.16
N ASN A 107 -38.51 2.52 -15.27
CA ASN A 107 -37.17 2.13 -14.83
C ASN A 107 -36.47 1.30 -15.92
N GLU A 108 -36.07 1.97 -16.99
CA GLU A 108 -34.86 1.56 -17.72
C GLU A 108 -33.65 2.01 -16.90
N GLU A 109 -33.43 1.34 -15.76
CA GLU A 109 -32.12 1.37 -15.09
C GLU A 109 -31.12 0.62 -15.98
N GLU A 110 -30.64 1.32 -17.02
CA GLU A 110 -29.39 0.97 -17.68
C GLU A 110 -28.33 0.92 -16.58
N SER A 111 -27.93 -0.30 -16.19
CA SER A 111 -27.16 -0.54 -14.98
C SER A 111 -25.74 -0.01 -15.16
N LEU A 112 -25.56 1.30 -14.93
CA LEU A 112 -24.27 1.96 -14.99
C LEU A 112 -23.30 1.17 -14.12
N PRO A 113 -22.17 0.68 -14.66
CA PRO A 113 -21.24 -0.13 -13.90
C PRO A 113 -20.82 0.65 -12.65
N PRO A 114 -20.71 -0.02 -11.49
CA PRO A 114 -20.55 0.65 -10.21
C PRO A 114 -19.39 1.63 -10.30
N LYS A 115 -19.67 2.92 -9.99
CA LYS A 115 -18.70 4.02 -10.08
C LYS A 115 -17.42 3.61 -9.36
N GLN A 116 -16.44 3.14 -10.12
CA GLN A 116 -15.15 2.80 -9.55
C GLN A 116 -14.55 4.12 -9.05
N ASP A 117 -14.15 4.18 -7.78
CA ASP A 117 -13.38 5.32 -7.28
C ASP A 117 -11.98 5.28 -7.92
N TYR A 118 -11.91 5.78 -9.15
CA TYR A 118 -10.67 6.07 -9.84
C TYR A 118 -9.92 7.09 -8.97
N LEU A 119 -8.74 6.73 -8.48
CA LEU A 119 -7.88 7.59 -7.68
C LEU A 119 -6.47 7.57 -8.24
N PHE A 120 -5.83 8.73 -8.28
CA PHE A 120 -4.42 8.85 -8.61
C PHE A 120 -3.58 8.14 -7.54
N HIS A 121 -2.72 7.23 -8.00
CA HIS A 121 -1.98 6.31 -7.14
C HIS A 121 -0.65 5.91 -7.77
N GLY A 122 0.31 5.51 -6.93
CA GLY A 122 1.68 5.24 -7.36
C GLY A 122 2.48 4.47 -6.32
N LEU A 123 1.89 3.46 -5.69
CA LEU A 123 2.66 2.61 -4.78
C LEU A 123 3.43 1.54 -5.54
N GLY A 124 4.59 1.18 -5.01
CA GLY A 124 5.32 0.00 -5.43
C GLY A 124 6.07 -0.65 -4.28
N VAL A 125 6.57 -1.84 -4.57
CA VAL A 125 7.46 -2.61 -3.70
C VAL A 125 8.84 -2.58 -4.32
N LEU A 126 9.83 -2.13 -3.57
CA LEU A 126 11.24 -2.28 -3.91
C LEU A 126 11.85 -3.34 -3.00
N TYR A 127 12.82 -4.11 -3.51
CA TYR A 127 13.60 -5.03 -2.68
C TYR A 127 15.07 -4.63 -2.75
N GLY A 128 15.71 -4.46 -1.58
CA GLY A 128 17.11 -4.08 -1.51
C GLY A 128 17.56 -3.67 -0.11
N ARG A 129 18.86 -3.41 0.03
CA ARG A 129 19.49 -2.97 1.29
C ARG A 129 19.30 -1.49 1.51
N ILE A 130 19.14 -1.08 2.77
CA ILE A 130 19.03 0.32 3.17
C ILE A 130 20.34 0.75 3.81
N VAL A 131 20.95 1.83 3.31
CA VAL A 131 22.20 2.39 3.84
C VAL A 131 21.98 3.82 4.31
N LYS A 132 22.63 4.24 5.40
CA LYS A 132 22.77 5.66 5.73
C LYS A 132 23.49 6.39 4.59
N ARG A 133 23.10 7.63 4.33
CA ARG A 133 23.77 8.50 3.34
C ARG A 133 24.99 9.20 3.93
N TYR A 134 24.92 9.56 5.20
CA TYR A 134 25.98 10.18 5.98
C TYR A 134 26.08 9.38 7.27
N GLU A 135 27.29 9.03 7.67
CA GLU A 135 27.54 8.16 8.83
C GLU A 135 26.97 8.80 10.12
N ASP A 136 27.16 10.11 10.27
CA ASP A 136 26.70 10.93 11.40
C ASP A 136 25.22 11.36 11.34
N ASN A 137 24.41 10.90 10.38
CA ASN A 137 23.04 11.43 10.22
C ASN A 137 21.94 10.41 9.92
N ASP A 138 21.28 9.94 10.99
CA ASP A 138 20.11 9.04 11.01
C ASP A 138 18.82 9.60 10.37
N ASN A 139 18.87 10.69 9.62
CA ASN A 139 17.70 11.22 8.90
C ASN A 139 17.78 10.99 7.38
N TYR A 140 18.96 10.62 6.86
CA TYR A 140 19.19 10.48 5.43
C TYR A 140 19.62 9.05 5.08
N TYR A 141 18.79 8.37 4.30
CA TYR A 141 19.02 7.00 3.87
C TYR A 141 18.96 6.92 2.33
N ASN A 142 19.65 5.92 1.79
CA ASN A 142 19.48 5.48 0.41
C ASN A 142 19.06 4.00 0.41
N ALA A 143 18.33 3.57 -0.61
CA ALA A 143 18.17 2.16 -0.95
C ALA A 143 19.17 1.81 -2.07
N ILE A 144 19.79 0.63 -1.99
CA ILE A 144 20.60 0.08 -3.08
C ILE A 144 19.80 -1.07 -3.71
N ILE A 145 19.51 -0.91 -4.99
CA ILE A 145 18.63 -1.78 -5.80
C ILE A 145 19.33 -1.98 -7.14
N ASP A 146 19.60 -3.22 -7.52
CA ASP A 146 20.39 -3.59 -8.71
C ASP A 146 21.68 -2.76 -8.84
N ASP A 147 22.44 -2.67 -7.73
CA ASP A 147 23.66 -1.87 -7.54
C ASP A 147 23.54 -0.36 -7.83
N LYS A 148 22.31 0.17 -7.93
CA LYS A 148 22.02 1.60 -8.04
C LYS A 148 21.49 2.16 -6.73
N THR A 149 22.02 3.32 -6.35
CA THR A 149 21.71 4.01 -5.09
C THR A 149 20.63 5.07 -5.28
N TYR A 150 19.47 4.90 -4.64
CA TYR A 150 18.35 5.84 -4.70
C TYR A 150 18.10 6.52 -3.36
N GLN A 151 17.82 7.81 -3.39
CA GLN A 151 17.48 8.57 -2.18
C GLN A 151 16.14 8.10 -1.61
N LEU A 152 16.14 7.74 -0.32
CA LEU A 152 14.91 7.55 0.45
C LEU A 152 14.50 8.86 1.13
N ILE A 153 13.19 9.13 1.16
CA ILE A 153 12.58 10.30 1.79
C ILE A 153 11.65 9.81 2.90
N ILE A 154 12.01 10.05 4.16
CA ILE A 154 11.25 9.58 5.32
C ILE A 154 10.34 10.68 5.86
N ILE A 155 9.07 10.65 5.42
CA ILE A 155 8.02 11.60 5.86
C ILE A 155 7.29 11.09 7.11
N ASN A 156 7.08 9.77 7.24
CA ASN A 156 6.32 9.18 8.34
C ASN A 156 7.20 9.04 9.61
N PRO A 157 6.83 9.65 10.76
CA PRO A 157 7.59 9.50 12.02
C PRO A 157 7.73 8.05 12.49
N ARG A 158 6.72 7.18 12.26
CA ARG A 158 6.79 5.76 12.63
C ARG A 158 7.89 5.03 11.85
N VAL A 159 7.97 5.28 10.54
CA VAL A 159 9.04 4.73 9.69
C VAL A 159 10.40 5.31 10.11
N ARG A 160 10.48 6.59 10.48
CA ARG A 160 11.73 7.16 11.00
C ARG A 160 12.21 6.50 12.29
N HIS A 161 11.30 6.17 13.20
CA HIS A 161 11.63 5.46 14.43
C HIS A 161 12.09 4.02 14.14
N PHE A 162 11.32 3.27 13.34
CA PHE A 162 11.70 1.94 12.87
C PHE A 162 13.08 1.92 12.18
N MET A 163 13.35 2.89 11.30
CA MET A 163 14.63 3.06 10.62
C MET A 163 15.81 3.45 11.53
N LYS A 164 15.56 3.76 12.81
CA LYS A 164 16.60 3.97 13.83
C LYS A 164 16.79 2.75 14.73
N VAL A 165 15.70 2.11 15.16
CA VAL A 165 15.73 0.96 16.06
C VAL A 165 16.17 -0.31 15.32
N ASP A 166 15.52 -0.59 14.19
CA ASP A 166 15.70 -1.83 13.44
C ASP A 166 16.64 -1.66 12.23
N TYR A 167 17.57 -0.70 12.27
CA TYR A 167 18.50 -0.47 11.16
C TYR A 167 19.50 -1.63 11.02
N ASN A 168 19.55 -2.26 9.85
CA ASN A 168 20.59 -3.22 9.49
C ASN A 168 20.98 -3.00 8.01
N PRO A 169 22.24 -2.60 7.72
CA PRO A 169 22.71 -2.32 6.36
C PRO A 169 22.98 -3.57 5.51
N GLU A 170 23.14 -4.74 6.14
CA GLU A 170 23.41 -6.01 5.47
C GLU A 170 22.12 -6.73 5.08
N LYS A 171 21.00 -6.42 5.75
CA LYS A 171 19.69 -7.04 5.51
C LYS A 171 18.93 -6.33 4.39
N ASN A 172 18.67 -7.07 3.30
CA ASN A 172 17.69 -6.64 2.29
C ASN A 172 16.27 -6.63 2.88
N ARG A 173 15.45 -5.62 2.51
CA ARG A 173 14.06 -5.48 2.96
C ARG A 173 13.11 -5.16 1.81
N TYR A 174 11.85 -5.50 2.01
CA TYR A 174 10.74 -5.07 1.16
C TYR A 174 10.31 -3.67 1.58
N LEU A 175 10.50 -2.70 0.69
CA LEU A 175 10.18 -1.29 0.90
C LEU A 175 8.89 -0.96 0.17
N THR A 176 7.81 -0.68 0.92
CA THR A 176 6.63 -0.06 0.32
C THR A 176 6.92 1.42 0.13
N VAL A 177 6.87 1.87 -1.12
CA VAL A 177 7.33 3.21 -1.51
C VAL A 177 6.35 3.92 -2.44
N TYR A 178 6.51 5.24 -2.51
CA TYR A 178 5.94 6.10 -3.55
C TYR A 178 7.10 6.79 -4.31
N PRO A 179 7.18 6.72 -5.65
CA PRO A 179 8.28 7.32 -6.39
C PRO A 179 8.15 8.84 -6.42
N ASN A 180 9.26 9.56 -6.49
CA ASN A 180 9.32 11.00 -6.70
C ASN A 180 10.34 11.28 -7.79
N ILE A 181 9.88 11.84 -8.92
CA ILE A 181 10.72 12.10 -10.09
C ILE A 181 10.91 13.61 -10.28
N VAL A 182 12.16 14.04 -10.25
CA VAL A 182 12.55 15.40 -10.61
C VAL A 182 13.11 15.40 -12.04
N HIS A 183 12.24 15.75 -12.97
CA HIS A 183 12.63 16.07 -14.35
C HIS A 183 13.38 17.40 -14.39
N TYR A 184 14.42 17.46 -15.21
CA TYR A 184 15.19 18.68 -15.48
C TYR A 184 14.88 19.21 -16.87
N PRO A 185 14.82 20.55 -17.08
CA PRO A 185 14.88 21.13 -18.42
C PRO A 185 16.10 20.55 -19.16
N GLN A 186 15.92 20.15 -20.42
CA GLN A 186 17.01 19.68 -21.27
C GLN A 186 17.62 20.91 -21.96
N PRO A 187 18.82 21.38 -21.57
CA PRO A 187 19.49 22.46 -22.29
C PRO A 187 19.89 21.98 -23.70
N ARG A 188 20.03 22.91 -24.65
CA ARG A 188 20.53 22.57 -26.00
C ARG A 188 21.90 21.90 -25.89
N GLY A 189 22.03 20.69 -26.44
CA GLY A 189 23.25 19.87 -26.38
C GLY A 189 23.46 19.04 -25.10
N GLY A 190 22.81 19.36 -23.98
CA GLY A 190 23.01 18.66 -22.70
C GLY A 190 21.94 17.61 -22.41
N ARG A 191 22.38 16.41 -21.98
CA ARG A 191 21.49 15.31 -21.58
C ARG A 191 21.54 15.14 -20.07
N LYS A 192 20.49 15.58 -19.35
CA LYS A 192 20.37 15.33 -17.90
C LYS A 192 19.22 14.36 -17.62
N GLU A 193 19.55 13.24 -16.97
CA GLU A 193 18.58 12.21 -16.61
C GLU A 193 17.66 12.70 -15.47
N PRO A 194 16.40 12.25 -15.40
CA PRO A 194 15.52 12.57 -14.28
C PRO A 194 16.09 12.01 -12.97
N LYS A 195 16.11 12.82 -11.90
CA LYS A 195 16.48 12.32 -10.58
C LYS A 195 15.31 11.53 -10.00
N VAL A 196 15.50 10.23 -9.78
CA VAL A 196 14.56 9.35 -9.08
C VAL A 196 14.90 9.29 -7.59
N SER A 197 13.87 9.33 -6.76
CA SER A 197 13.93 9.13 -5.30
C SER A 197 12.62 8.51 -4.82
N PHE A 198 12.60 7.90 -3.64
CA PHE A 198 11.44 7.17 -3.15
C PHE A 198 11.03 7.66 -1.76
N THR A 199 9.76 8.04 -1.60
CA THR A 199 9.17 8.26 -0.28
C THR A 199 8.85 6.90 0.31
N ILE A 200 9.44 6.57 1.45
CA ILE A 200 9.18 5.31 2.13
C ILE A 200 7.92 5.40 3.00
N ILE A 201 7.10 4.35 2.94
CA ILE A 201 5.82 4.24 3.64
C ILE A 201 5.87 3.10 4.66
N ALA A 202 6.55 2.00 4.32
CA ALA A 202 6.91 0.93 5.23
C ALA A 202 8.20 0.23 4.76
N ALA A 203 8.93 -0.39 5.67
CA ALA A 203 10.03 -1.31 5.40
C ALA A 203 9.78 -2.57 6.22
N ASN A 204 9.72 -3.71 5.57
CA ASN A 204 9.32 -4.98 6.18
C ASN A 204 10.22 -6.11 5.69
N ASP A 205 10.22 -7.24 6.42
CA ASP A 205 10.92 -8.46 6.01
C ASP A 205 10.15 -9.25 4.92
N PHE A 206 8.86 -8.96 4.74
CA PHE A 206 7.96 -9.59 3.77
C PHE A 206 7.19 -8.52 2.98
N PRO A 207 6.75 -8.82 1.74
CA PRO A 207 5.94 -7.88 0.96
C PRO A 207 4.57 -7.65 1.61
N THR A 208 4.20 -6.37 1.77
CA THR A 208 2.89 -5.95 2.32
C THR A 208 1.87 -5.54 1.26
N LEU A 209 2.28 -5.55 -0.02
CA LEU A 209 1.41 -5.35 -1.16
C LEU A 209 1.51 -6.59 -2.05
N ASP A 210 0.41 -6.91 -2.72
CA ASP A 210 0.33 -7.89 -3.80
C ASP A 210 1.02 -7.32 -5.06
N LEU A 211 2.35 -7.32 -5.02
CA LEU A 211 3.30 -6.81 -6.02
C LEU A 211 4.64 -7.52 -5.86
N GLU A 212 5.27 -7.91 -6.95
CA GLU A 212 6.62 -8.46 -6.93
C GLU A 212 7.69 -7.38 -6.61
N PRO A 213 8.91 -7.79 -6.25
CA PRO A 213 10.07 -6.90 -6.22
C PRO A 213 10.20 -6.03 -7.47
N ASN A 214 10.31 -4.73 -7.22
CA ASN A 214 10.43 -3.64 -8.19
C ASN A 214 9.16 -3.35 -9.01
N GLU A 215 7.99 -3.90 -8.67
CA GLU A 215 6.71 -3.56 -9.31
C GLU A 215 6.00 -2.36 -8.65
N PHE A 216 5.19 -1.66 -9.46
CA PHE A 216 4.40 -0.49 -9.08
C PHE A 216 2.98 -0.54 -9.68
N ARG A 217 1.97 -0.18 -8.89
CA ARG A 217 0.61 0.16 -9.37
C ARG A 217 0.59 1.66 -9.66
N LEU A 218 0.59 2.04 -10.93
CA LEU A 218 0.61 3.42 -11.41
C LEU A 218 -0.77 3.79 -11.98
N PHE A 219 -1.52 4.62 -11.26
CA PHE A 219 -2.85 5.10 -11.69
C PHE A 219 -2.76 6.60 -11.97
N GLY A 220 -2.94 7.00 -13.24
CA GLY A 220 -2.80 8.39 -13.63
C GLY A 220 -2.98 8.68 -15.11
N LEU A 221 -2.69 9.91 -15.51
CA LEU A 221 -2.91 10.40 -16.87
C LEU A 221 -1.73 10.06 -17.78
N TRP A 222 -2.00 9.34 -18.86
CA TRP A 222 -1.01 8.93 -19.86
C TRP A 222 -0.72 10.07 -20.85
N GLN A 223 0.49 10.65 -20.79
CA GLN A 223 0.82 11.84 -21.57
C GLN A 223 2.31 12.07 -21.82
N PHE A 224 2.64 12.91 -22.79
CA PHE A 224 3.95 13.53 -22.93
C PHE A 224 4.07 14.81 -22.10
N ILE A 225 5.25 15.06 -21.54
CA ILE A 225 5.64 16.34 -20.94
C ILE A 225 6.91 16.86 -21.61
N ALA A 226 7.03 18.18 -21.76
CA ALA A 226 8.12 18.82 -22.52
C ALA A 226 9.54 18.54 -22.00
N VAL A 227 9.69 18.04 -20.77
CA VAL A 227 10.98 17.76 -20.10
C VAL A 227 11.35 16.27 -20.06
N SER A 228 10.49 15.37 -20.55
CA SER A 228 10.72 13.92 -20.61
C SER A 228 10.90 13.45 -22.05
N ARG A 229 11.74 12.43 -22.27
CA ARG A 229 11.95 11.83 -23.60
C ARG A 229 10.92 10.76 -23.95
N CYS A 230 10.53 9.95 -22.97
CA CYS A 230 9.41 9.02 -23.09
C CYS A 230 8.13 9.64 -22.50
N PRO A 231 6.95 9.12 -22.85
CA PRO A 231 5.72 9.52 -22.19
C PRO A 231 5.72 9.06 -20.72
N VAL A 232 4.82 9.65 -19.93
CA VAL A 232 4.77 9.53 -18.47
C VAL A 232 3.36 9.18 -18.02
N ILE A 233 3.25 8.44 -16.91
CA ILE A 233 2.03 8.43 -16.10
C ILE A 233 2.13 9.59 -15.11
N SER A 234 1.24 10.57 -15.26
CA SER A 234 1.15 11.71 -14.34
C SER A 234 0.20 11.38 -13.19
N ILE A 235 0.77 11.31 -11.98
CA ILE A 235 0.05 11.00 -10.75
C ILE A 235 -0.17 12.29 -9.98
N HIS A 236 -1.42 12.74 -9.91
CA HIS A 236 -1.82 13.98 -9.26
C HIS A 236 -2.20 13.75 -7.78
N ARG A 237 -2.44 14.84 -7.04
CA ARG A 237 -3.08 14.73 -5.72
C ARG A 237 -4.59 14.68 -5.89
N ASN A 238 -5.20 13.61 -5.40
CA ASN A 238 -6.65 13.44 -5.33
C ASN A 238 -7.28 14.60 -4.54
N ARG A 239 -8.46 15.04 -4.99
CA ARG A 239 -9.30 16.02 -4.32
C ARG A 239 -10.61 15.34 -3.96
N LYS A 240 -11.00 15.35 -2.68
CA LYS A 240 -12.28 14.80 -2.26
C LYS A 240 -13.45 15.68 -2.70
N ASN A 241 -14.64 15.08 -2.81
CA ASN A 241 -15.89 15.78 -3.15
C ASN A 241 -16.27 16.86 -2.12
N ASP A 242 -16.12 16.54 -0.83
CA ASP A 242 -16.39 17.41 0.32
C ASP A 242 -15.32 18.50 0.56
N GLY A 243 -14.20 18.45 -0.17
CA GLY A 243 -13.04 19.32 0.07
C GLY A 243 -12.31 19.08 1.40
N SER A 244 -12.64 18.06 2.19
CA SER A 244 -12.06 17.80 3.54
C SER A 244 -10.64 17.23 3.51
N ASP A 245 -10.00 17.18 2.34
CA ASP A 245 -8.71 16.54 2.18
C ASP A 245 -7.54 17.35 2.77
N ARG A 246 -6.44 16.65 3.05
CA ARG A 246 -5.24 17.23 3.64
C ARG A 246 -4.61 18.33 2.78
N VAL A 247 -4.84 18.35 1.46
CA VAL A 247 -4.33 19.41 0.58
C VAL A 247 -5.12 20.70 0.77
N SER A 248 -6.46 20.64 0.90
CA SER A 248 -7.27 21.80 1.30
C SER A 248 -6.78 22.40 2.62
N VAL A 249 -6.67 21.59 3.67
CA VAL A 249 -6.31 22.06 5.03
C VAL A 249 -4.94 22.72 5.06
N ILE A 250 -3.97 22.21 4.29
CA ILE A 250 -2.63 22.82 4.21
C ILE A 250 -2.67 24.13 3.41
N LYS A 251 -3.47 24.23 2.34
CA LYS A 251 -3.67 25.49 1.62
C LYS A 251 -4.34 26.56 2.49
N GLU A 252 -5.38 26.16 3.23
CA GLU A 252 -6.12 26.99 4.20
C GLU A 252 -5.19 27.56 5.27
N ARG A 253 -4.29 26.73 5.82
CA ARG A 253 -3.33 27.14 6.86
C ARG A 253 -2.23 28.06 6.34
N PHE A 254 -1.83 27.93 5.08
CA PHE A 254 -0.69 28.63 4.51
C PHE A 254 -1.07 29.43 3.25
N LYS A 255 -2.21 30.15 3.29
CA LYS A 255 -2.80 30.86 2.13
C LYS A 255 -1.79 31.70 1.34
N ASN A 256 -0.86 32.35 2.03
CA ASN A 256 0.10 33.29 1.45
C ASN A 256 1.41 32.62 0.95
N ASN A 257 1.47 31.28 0.82
CA ASN A 257 2.68 30.56 0.44
C ASN A 257 2.53 29.82 -0.90
N ASP A 258 2.59 30.58 -2.00
CA ASP A 258 2.46 30.06 -3.37
C ASP A 258 3.49 28.96 -3.70
N LYS A 259 4.70 29.07 -3.16
CA LYS A 259 5.76 28.06 -3.34
C LYS A 259 5.36 26.72 -2.71
N LEU A 260 4.76 26.74 -1.51
CA LEU A 260 4.19 25.55 -0.87
C LEU A 260 3.00 25.02 -1.68
N HIS A 261 2.07 25.88 -2.11
CA HIS A 261 0.89 25.47 -2.87
C HIS A 261 1.26 24.83 -4.22
N LYS A 262 2.23 25.39 -4.93
CA LYS A 262 2.80 24.82 -6.16
C LYS A 262 3.42 23.45 -5.91
N ASN A 263 4.19 23.28 -4.84
CA ASN A 263 4.78 21.99 -4.48
C ASN A 263 3.72 20.96 -4.06
N LEU A 264 2.68 21.38 -3.36
CA LEU A 264 1.59 20.54 -2.88
C LEU A 264 0.67 20.05 -4.02
N THR A 265 0.46 20.89 -5.04
CA THR A 265 -0.32 20.57 -6.26
C THR A 265 0.52 19.97 -7.40
N ARG A 266 1.83 19.83 -7.23
CA ARG A 266 2.73 19.27 -8.24
C ARG A 266 2.39 17.80 -8.51
N ALA A 267 2.18 17.47 -9.78
CA ALA A 267 2.06 16.09 -10.22
C ALA A 267 3.41 15.37 -10.20
N ASN A 268 3.39 14.08 -9.91
CA ASN A 268 4.54 13.21 -10.04
C ASN A 268 4.49 12.53 -11.41
N HIS A 269 5.50 12.77 -12.25
CA HIS A 269 5.51 12.30 -13.64
C HIS A 269 6.44 11.09 -13.75
N VAL A 270 5.86 9.89 -13.74
CA VAL A 270 6.61 8.62 -13.77
C VAL A 270 6.95 8.25 -15.22
N PRO A 271 8.23 8.22 -15.64
CA PRO A 271 8.62 7.84 -17.00
C PRO A 271 8.31 6.38 -17.28
N LEU A 272 7.54 6.10 -18.34
CA LEU A 272 7.08 4.75 -18.68
C LEU A 272 7.46 4.39 -20.13
N LEU A 273 7.94 3.16 -20.30
CA LEU A 273 8.14 2.49 -21.57
C LEU A 273 6.94 1.58 -21.84
N TRP A 274 6.00 2.06 -22.66
CA TRP A 274 4.82 1.33 -23.11
C TRP A 274 4.70 1.58 -24.62
N ARG A 275 5.03 0.57 -25.44
CA ARG A 275 5.16 0.72 -26.91
C ARG A 275 3.84 0.45 -27.64
N ASP A 276 3.08 -0.46 -27.03
CA ASP A 276 1.89 -1.17 -27.44
C ASP A 276 0.67 -0.71 -26.64
N SER A 277 0.67 0.55 -26.19
CA SER A 277 -0.47 1.13 -25.48
C SER A 277 -1.69 1.20 -26.40
N PRO A 278 -2.88 0.73 -25.98
CA PRO A 278 -4.09 0.77 -26.81
C PRO A 278 -4.58 2.20 -27.08
N VAL A 279 -4.10 3.19 -26.30
CA VAL A 279 -4.38 4.62 -26.50
C VAL A 279 -3.09 5.42 -26.60
N LYS A 280 -3.08 6.44 -27.47
CA LYS A 280 -1.90 7.30 -27.62
C LYS A 280 -1.74 8.20 -26.37
N PRO A 281 -0.52 8.42 -25.87
CA PRO A 281 -0.27 9.36 -24.79
C PRO A 281 -0.65 10.78 -25.23
N PHE A 282 -1.45 11.46 -24.40
CA PHE A 282 -1.86 12.85 -24.65
C PHE A 282 -0.63 13.75 -24.88
N LYS A 283 -0.68 14.60 -25.91
CA LYS A 283 0.39 15.55 -26.21
C LYS A 283 -0.18 16.95 -26.38
N PHE A 284 0.03 17.79 -25.38
CA PHE A 284 -0.40 19.19 -25.42
C PHE A 284 0.23 19.93 -26.60
N ASN A 285 -0.59 20.53 -27.46
CA ASN A 285 -0.14 21.38 -28.56
C ASN A 285 -0.52 22.85 -28.28
N PRO A 286 0.42 23.77 -28.01
CA PRO A 286 0.10 25.16 -27.72
C PRO A 286 -0.53 25.94 -28.89
N ARG A 287 -0.55 25.37 -30.10
CA ARG A 287 -1.20 25.97 -31.29
C ARG A 287 -2.69 25.70 -31.40
N PHE A 288 -3.24 24.80 -30.57
CA PHE A 288 -4.64 24.39 -30.64
C PHE A 288 -5.42 24.87 -29.40
N ASP A 289 -6.66 25.29 -29.63
CA ASP A 289 -7.62 25.58 -28.56
C ASP A 289 -7.89 24.32 -27.72
N LYS A 290 -8.46 24.50 -26.51
CA LYS A 290 -8.70 23.39 -25.56
C LYS A 290 -9.51 22.25 -26.18
N ASP A 291 -10.53 22.60 -26.96
CA ASP A 291 -11.50 21.66 -27.54
C ASP A 291 -10.96 20.98 -28.82
N LYS A 292 -9.81 21.47 -29.32
CA LYS A 292 -9.01 20.86 -30.41
C LYS A 292 -7.76 20.14 -29.87
N GLN A 293 -7.60 20.02 -28.56
CA GLN A 293 -6.60 19.14 -27.97
C GLN A 293 -7.08 17.69 -28.08
N GLY A 294 -6.15 16.74 -28.22
CA GLY A 294 -6.50 15.32 -28.18
C GLY A 294 -6.94 14.86 -26.78
N ASP A 295 -7.54 13.67 -26.73
CA ASP A 295 -8.08 13.10 -25.49
C ASP A 295 -7.01 12.81 -24.42
N ARG A 296 -7.46 12.80 -23.16
CA ARG A 296 -6.64 12.50 -21.99
C ARG A 296 -7.16 11.27 -21.27
N TYR A 297 -6.50 10.15 -21.50
CA TYR A 297 -6.85 8.90 -20.86
C TYR A 297 -6.24 8.77 -19.46
N PHE A 298 -7.08 8.39 -18.49
CA PHE A 298 -6.67 7.86 -17.22
C PHE A 298 -6.44 6.35 -17.36
N CYS A 299 -5.26 5.88 -16.95
CA CYS A 299 -4.85 4.47 -17.04
C CYS A 299 -4.58 3.92 -15.64
N LYS A 300 -4.97 2.67 -15.39
CA LYS A 300 -4.51 1.87 -14.24
C LYS A 300 -3.59 0.76 -14.75
N ILE A 301 -2.30 0.82 -14.42
CA ILE A 301 -1.33 -0.18 -14.89
C ILE A 301 -0.48 -0.75 -13.75
N LYS A 302 0.05 -1.96 -13.98
CA LYS A 302 1.22 -2.50 -13.28
C LYS A 302 2.46 -2.22 -14.14
N ALA A 303 3.55 -1.81 -13.51
CA ALA A 303 4.79 -1.48 -14.20
C ALA A 303 6.02 -1.83 -13.36
N LYS A 304 7.05 -2.39 -13.99
CA LYS A 304 8.30 -2.81 -13.35
C LYS A 304 9.36 -1.72 -13.44
N PHE A 305 9.95 -1.34 -12.32
CA PHE A 305 11.03 -0.35 -12.27
C PHE A 305 12.34 -0.95 -12.79
N LEU A 306 12.93 -0.29 -13.79
CA LEU A 306 14.20 -0.65 -14.40
C LEU A 306 15.30 0.23 -13.81
N ALA A 307 15.84 -0.19 -12.66
CA ALA A 307 16.78 0.59 -11.85
C ALA A 307 17.92 1.20 -12.70
N TYR A 308 18.64 0.36 -13.45
CA TYR A 308 19.75 0.75 -14.32
C TYR A 308 19.45 1.88 -15.33
N ARG A 309 18.18 2.17 -15.65
CA ARG A 309 17.73 3.29 -16.51
C ARG A 309 16.94 4.38 -15.77
N GLY A 310 16.49 4.16 -14.54
CA GLY A 310 15.63 5.10 -13.81
C GLY A 310 14.23 5.31 -14.44
N VAL A 311 13.71 4.31 -15.16
CA VAL A 311 12.41 4.34 -15.85
C VAL A 311 11.59 3.09 -15.51
N TRP A 312 10.28 3.12 -15.78
CA TRP A 312 9.40 1.98 -15.60
C TRP A 312 9.12 1.32 -16.96
N GLY A 313 9.11 -0.01 -17.02
CA GLY A 313 8.53 -0.78 -18.13
C GLY A 313 7.07 -1.10 -17.84
N PHE A 314 6.19 -0.95 -18.83
CA PHE A 314 4.84 -1.51 -18.75
C PHE A 314 4.89 -3.03 -18.59
N GLN A 315 3.91 -3.58 -17.87
CA GLN A 315 3.80 -5.01 -17.60
C GLN A 315 2.36 -5.51 -17.75
N GLU A 316 1.38 -4.78 -17.20
CA GLU A 316 -0.02 -5.20 -17.22
C GLU A 316 -0.96 -3.99 -17.21
N LEU A 317 -2.06 -4.09 -17.95
CA LEU A 317 -3.18 -3.15 -17.91
C LEU A 317 -4.22 -3.69 -16.93
N LEU A 318 -4.49 -2.97 -15.84
CA LEU A 318 -5.37 -3.45 -14.77
C LEU A 318 -6.85 -3.14 -15.02
N VAL A 319 -7.13 -2.05 -15.75
CA VAL A 319 -8.44 -1.62 -16.24
C VAL A 319 -8.21 -0.88 -17.56
N GLU A 320 -9.13 -0.98 -18.50
CA GLU A 320 -9.09 -0.24 -19.77
C GLU A 320 -8.90 1.28 -19.56
N PRO A 321 -8.18 1.97 -20.47
CA PRO A 321 -8.00 3.41 -20.37
C PRO A 321 -9.34 4.15 -20.51
N THR A 322 -9.66 5.01 -19.54
CA THR A 322 -10.94 5.74 -19.50
C THR A 322 -10.75 7.25 -19.71
N LEU A 323 -11.78 7.90 -20.25
CA LEU A 323 -11.89 9.36 -20.33
C LEU A 323 -12.42 9.97 -19.01
N ASP A 324 -12.95 9.14 -18.10
CA ASP A 324 -13.33 9.60 -16.76
C ASP A 324 -12.08 9.83 -15.89
N ILE A 325 -11.79 11.09 -15.62
CA ILE A 325 -10.60 11.51 -14.89
C ILE A 325 -10.99 11.87 -13.44
N PRO A 326 -10.36 11.26 -12.43
CA PRO A 326 -10.64 11.55 -11.02
C PRO A 326 -10.57 13.04 -10.68
N LYS A 327 -11.30 13.50 -9.66
CA LYS A 327 -11.11 14.86 -9.15
C LYS A 327 -9.71 15.01 -8.54
N PHE A 328 -8.93 15.96 -9.06
CA PHE A 328 -7.56 16.21 -8.62
C PHE A 328 -7.24 17.70 -8.53
N TYR A 329 -6.17 18.02 -7.79
CA TYR A 329 -5.63 19.38 -7.74
C TYR A 329 -4.83 19.72 -9.00
N LYS A 330 -5.36 20.62 -9.82
CA LYS A 330 -4.63 21.19 -10.96
C LYS A 330 -3.34 21.88 -10.48
N PRO A 331 -2.17 21.61 -11.10
CA PRO A 331 -0.93 22.28 -10.75
C PRO A 331 -1.02 23.80 -10.95
N ILE A 332 -0.55 24.56 -9.97
CA ILE A 332 -0.57 26.02 -10.03
C ILE A 332 0.57 26.53 -10.92
N LYS A 333 0.22 27.33 -11.92
CA LYS A 333 1.17 28.19 -12.64
C LYS A 333 1.39 29.44 -11.80
N ILE A 334 2.58 29.60 -11.22
CA ILE A 334 3.02 30.91 -10.72
C ILE A 334 3.38 31.72 -11.96
N ALA A 335 2.66 32.82 -12.21
CA ALA A 335 3.16 33.86 -13.09
C ALA A 335 4.38 34.50 -12.39
N PHE A 336 5.51 34.53 -13.07
CA PHE A 336 6.60 35.40 -12.64
C PHE A 336 6.20 36.81 -13.08
N SER A 337 5.78 37.61 -12.11
CA SER A 337 5.62 39.07 -12.21
C SER A 337 6.99 39.75 -12.20
#